data_AF-A0A968GPZ0-F1
#
_entry.id   AF-A0A968GPZ0-F1
#
_cell.length_a   1.000
_cell.length_b   1.000
_cell.length_c   1.000
_cell.angle_alpha   90.00
_cell.angle_beta   90.00
_cell.angle_gamma   90.00
#
_symmetry.space_group_name_H-M   'P 1'
#
loop_
_entity.id
_entity.type
_entity.pdbx_description
1 polymer ?
#
loop_
_entity_poly.entity_id
_entity_poly.type
_entity_poly.pdbx_seq_one_letter_code
_entity_poly.pdbx_strand_id
1 'polypeptide(L)'
;MNYEREKAVGQFLVLKKQIYELGIKAQSFVNDIQQEINSFDESEKDFSNMDFKKVRTLSNELIKLQAEYDSKKKEMLRLKETYNIEE
;
A
#
# COMPACT_ATOMS: atom_id res chain seq x y z
N MET A 1 -23.21 25.88 -1.52
CA MET A 1 -22.74 24.79 -2.41
C MET A 1 -21.22 24.76 -2.60
N ASN A 2 -20.49 25.89 -2.58
CA ASN A 2 -19.05 25.89 -2.85
C ASN A 2 -18.17 25.27 -1.73
N TYR A 3 -18.50 25.53 -0.47
CA TYR A 3 -17.71 25.06 0.70
C TYR A 3 -17.60 23.53 0.82
N GLU A 4 -18.70 22.79 0.62
CA GLU A 4 -18.67 21.32 0.68
C GLU A 4 -17.84 20.70 -0.44
N ARG A 5 -17.87 21.32 -1.64
CA ARG A 5 -17.03 20.88 -2.77
C ARG A 5 -15.55 21.17 -2.49
N GLU A 6 -15.22 22.34 -1.99
CA GLU A 6 -13.83 22.69 -1.61
C GLU A 6 -13.27 21.75 -0.54
N LYS A 7 -14.08 21.43 0.48
CA LYS A 7 -13.73 20.44 1.51
C LYS A 7 -13.51 19.05 0.91
N ALA A 8 -14.39 18.61 0.00
CA ALA A 8 -14.26 17.32 -0.68
C ALA A 8 -13.00 17.24 -1.56
N VAL A 9 -12.65 18.32 -2.27
CA VAL A 9 -11.40 18.41 -3.03
C VAL A 9 -10.18 18.30 -2.10
N GLY A 10 -10.19 19.00 -0.96
CA GLY A 10 -9.13 18.86 0.04
C GLY A 10 -8.98 17.42 0.55
N GLN A 11 -10.08 16.76 0.87
CA GLN A 11 -10.09 15.35 1.30
C GLN A 11 -9.59 14.40 0.19
N PHE A 12 -10.01 14.63 -1.05
CA PHE A 12 -9.56 13.86 -2.21
C PHE A 12 -8.03 13.94 -2.38
N LEU A 13 -7.45 15.13 -2.29
CA LEU A 13 -5.99 15.32 -2.40
C LEU A 13 -5.23 14.65 -1.25
N VAL A 14 -5.76 14.72 -0.03
CA VAL A 14 -5.19 14.01 1.13
C VAL A 14 -5.21 12.50 0.90
N LEU A 15 -6.33 11.94 0.44
CA LEU A 15 -6.43 10.50 0.14
C LEU A 15 -5.47 10.09 -0.98
N LYS A 16 -5.35 10.89 -2.05
CA LYS A 16 -4.40 10.66 -3.16
C LYS A 16 -2.95 10.57 -2.63
N LYS A 17 -2.56 11.49 -1.74
CA LYS A 17 -1.24 11.47 -1.08
C LYS A 17 -1.05 10.24 -0.19
N GLN A 18 -2.03 9.91 0.66
CA GLN A 18 -1.96 8.75 1.55
C GLN A 18 -1.84 7.44 0.76
N ILE A 19 -2.59 7.29 -0.33
CA ILE A 19 -2.51 6.12 -1.21
C ILE A 19 -1.11 5.97 -1.82
N TYR A 20 -0.50 7.08 -2.25
CA TYR A 20 0.88 7.06 -2.76
C TYR A 20 1.89 6.63 -1.68
N GLU A 21 1.75 7.15 -0.45
CA GLU A 21 2.60 6.76 0.69
C GLU A 21 2.45 5.28 1.07
N LEU A 22 1.23 4.73 0.99
CA LEU A 22 0.99 3.29 1.16
C LEU A 22 1.71 2.46 0.10
N GLY A 23 1.73 2.93 -1.16
CA GLY A 23 2.46 2.29 -2.25
C GLY A 23 3.98 2.24 -2.00
N ILE A 24 4.57 3.33 -1.52
CA ILE A 24 6.00 3.36 -1.14
C ILE A 24 6.28 2.35 -0.02
N LYS A 25 5.43 2.32 1.01
CA LYS A 25 5.59 1.39 2.14
C LYS A 25 5.45 -0.07 1.71
N ALA A 26 4.48 -0.38 0.85
CA ALA A 26 4.31 -1.72 0.29
C ALA A 26 5.53 -2.15 -0.53
N GLN A 27 6.09 -1.25 -1.36
CA GLN A 27 7.31 -1.54 -2.13
C GLN A 27 8.50 -1.86 -1.21
N SER A 28 8.65 -1.14 -0.10
CA SER A 28 9.69 -1.45 0.89
C SER A 28 9.55 -2.87 1.44
N PHE A 29 8.34 -3.29 1.80
CA PHE A 29 8.11 -4.65 2.31
C PHE A 29 8.34 -5.73 1.25
N VAL A 30 7.95 -5.47 0.00
CA VAL A 30 8.26 -6.38 -1.12
C VAL A 30 9.76 -6.50 -1.32
N ASN A 31 10.51 -5.40 -1.27
CA ASN A 31 11.96 -5.41 -1.39
C ASN A 31 12.61 -6.20 -0.24
N ASP A 32 12.15 -6.02 1.00
CA ASP A 32 12.66 -6.75 2.16
C ASP A 32 12.37 -8.25 2.07
N ILE A 33 11.19 -8.63 1.58
CA ILE A 33 10.86 -10.04 1.28
C ILE A 33 11.76 -10.58 0.17
N GLN A 34 11.95 -9.82 -0.90
CA GLN A 34 12.82 -10.23 -2.01
C GLN A 34 14.27 -10.40 -1.56
N GLN A 35 14.79 -9.53 -0.69
CA GLN A 35 16.12 -9.70 -0.12
C GLN A 35 16.23 -10.98 0.70
N GLU A 36 15.22 -11.29 1.51
CA GLU A 36 15.19 -12.53 2.30
C GLU A 36 15.06 -13.78 1.43
N ILE A 37 14.30 -13.69 0.34
CA ILE A 37 14.21 -14.75 -0.66
C ILE A 37 15.52 -14.88 -1.43
N ASN A 38 16.18 -13.79 -1.78
CA ASN A 38 17.43 -13.81 -2.56
C ASN A 38 18.67 -14.12 -1.70
N SER A 39 18.59 -14.06 -0.38
CA SER A 39 19.61 -14.65 0.51
C SER A 39 19.60 -16.19 0.49
N PHE A 40 18.66 -16.79 -0.24
CA PHE A 40 18.72 -18.17 -0.68
C PHE A 40 19.91 -18.39 -1.61
N ASP A 41 20.78 -19.33 -1.26
CA ASP A 41 21.76 -19.85 -2.20
C ASP A 41 21.07 -20.89 -3.11
N GLU A 42 20.78 -20.51 -4.36
CA GLU A 42 20.15 -21.38 -5.34
C GLU A 42 20.95 -22.67 -5.60
N SER A 43 22.25 -22.67 -5.30
CA SER A 43 23.13 -23.81 -5.55
C SER A 43 22.97 -24.96 -4.53
N GLU A 44 22.55 -24.66 -3.30
CA GLU A 44 22.43 -25.67 -2.23
C GLU A 44 20.97 -26.06 -1.90
N LYS A 45 19.98 -25.34 -2.44
CA LYS A 45 18.56 -25.47 -2.05
C LYS A 45 18.36 -25.45 -0.53
N ASP A 46 19.22 -24.69 0.17
CA ASP A 46 19.21 -24.63 1.62
C ASP A 46 18.36 -23.44 2.10
N PHE A 47 17.31 -23.76 2.85
CA PHE A 47 16.41 -22.79 3.47
C PHE A 47 16.80 -22.46 4.91
N SER A 48 17.89 -23.03 5.43
CA SER A 48 18.33 -22.88 6.82
C SER A 48 18.61 -21.41 7.20
N ASN A 49 19.04 -20.59 6.24
CA ASN A 49 19.38 -19.19 6.44
C ASN A 49 18.20 -18.21 6.20
N MET A 50 17.04 -18.69 5.76
CA MET A 50 15.87 -17.84 5.50
C MET A 50 15.05 -17.59 6.76
N ASP A 51 14.78 -16.32 7.09
CA ASP A 51 13.86 -15.95 8.15
C ASP A 51 12.40 -15.98 7.65
N PHE A 52 11.82 -17.19 7.63
CA PHE A 52 10.40 -17.40 7.31
C PHE A 52 9.45 -16.61 8.21
N LYS A 53 9.85 -16.30 9.47
CA LYS A 53 9.01 -15.52 10.39
C LYS A 53 8.96 -14.07 9.93
N LYS A 54 10.08 -13.50 9.48
CA LYS A 54 10.14 -12.17 8.87
C LYS A 54 9.31 -12.11 7.59
N VAL A 55 9.47 -13.06 6.66
CA VAL A 55 8.67 -13.13 5.42
C VAL A 55 7.17 -13.18 5.73
N ARG A 56 6.75 -14.05 6.65
CA ARG A 56 5.35 -14.14 7.08
C ARG A 56 4.84 -12.85 7.71
N THR A 57 5.65 -12.19 8.53
CA THR A 57 5.29 -10.92 9.17
C THR A 57 5.08 -9.83 8.13
N LEU A 58 6.02 -9.65 7.21
CA LEU A 58 5.94 -8.66 6.13
C LEU A 58 4.75 -8.94 5.19
N SER A 59 4.48 -10.22 4.90
CA SER A 59 3.32 -10.62 4.09
C SER A 59 1.99 -10.26 4.78
N ASN A 60 1.89 -10.46 6.09
CA ASN A 60 0.71 -10.05 6.85
C ASN A 60 0.55 -8.51 6.87
N GLU A 61 1.66 -7.78 6.97
CA GLU A 61 1.63 -6.32 6.89
C GLU A 61 1.23 -5.83 5.49
N LEU A 62 1.66 -6.50 4.41
CA LEU A 62 1.20 -6.22 3.05
C LEU A 62 -0.32 -6.43 2.89
N ILE A 63 -0.88 -7.50 3.47
CA ILE A 63 -2.34 -7.73 3.47
C ILE A 63 -3.08 -6.59 4.16
N LYS A 64 -2.57 -6.10 5.30
CA LYS A 64 -3.15 -4.95 6.01
C LYS A 64 -3.07 -3.67 5.17
N LEU A 65 -1.93 -3.41 4.54
CA LEU A 65 -1.75 -2.25 3.65
C LEU A 65 -2.69 -2.31 2.45
N GLN A 66 -2.91 -3.48 1.88
CA GLN A 66 -3.87 -3.67 0.79
C GLN A 66 -5.29 -3.32 1.23
N ALA A 67 -5.72 -3.79 2.41
CA ALA A 67 -7.03 -3.46 2.94
C ALA A 67 -7.18 -1.95 3.21
N GLU A 68 -6.13 -1.28 3.70
CA GLU A 68 -6.12 0.16 3.91
C GLU A 68 -6.17 0.94 2.58
N TYR A 69 -5.40 0.50 1.58
CA TYR A 69 -5.43 1.03 0.22
C TYR A 69 -6.83 0.95 -0.38
N ASP A 70 -7.47 -0.22 -0.31
CA ASP A 70 -8.80 -0.45 -0.89
C ASP A 70 -9.86 0.43 -0.23
N SER A 71 -9.79 0.56 1.10
CA SER A 71 -10.67 1.44 1.87
C SER A 71 -10.51 2.92 1.44
N LYS A 72 -9.28 3.42 1.39
CA LYS A 72 -9.00 4.82 1.02
C LYS A 72 -9.33 5.10 -0.44
N LYS A 73 -9.02 4.17 -1.35
CA LYS A 73 -9.33 4.28 -2.77
C LYS A 73 -10.82 4.34 -3.02
N LYS A 74 -11.60 3.50 -2.33
CA LYS A 74 -13.06 3.52 -2.41
C LYS A 74 -13.62 4.90 -2.01
N GLU A 75 -13.14 5.46 -0.91
CA GLU A 75 -13.58 6.79 -0.46
C GLU A 75 -13.13 7.89 -1.43
N MET A 76 -11.91 7.82 -1.95
CA MET A 76 -11.39 8.77 -2.94
C MET A 76 -12.24 8.77 -4.22
N LEU A 77 -12.61 7.59 -4.73
CA LEU A 77 -13.48 7.45 -5.89
C LEU A 77 -14.89 7.95 -5.61
N ARG A 78 -15.44 7.67 -4.43
CA ARG A 78 -16.75 8.20 -4.00
C ARG A 78 -16.75 9.72 -4.00
N LEU A 79 -15.70 10.37 -3.49
CA LEU A 79 -15.57 11.84 -3.51
C LEU A 79 -15.46 12.37 -4.94
N LYS A 80 -14.67 11.70 -5.80
CA LYS A 80 -14.52 12.05 -7.23
C LYS A 80 -15.87 12.06 -7.94
N GLU A 81 -16.64 10.99 -7.79
CA GLU A 81 -17.95 10.81 -8.41
C GLU A 81 -19.00 11.77 -7.84
N THR A 82 -19.05 11.94 -6.52
CA THR A 82 -20.06 12.79 -5.87
C THR A 82 -19.90 14.27 -6.21
N TYR A 83 -18.67 14.74 -6.36
CA TYR A 83 -18.35 16.17 -6.53
C TYR A 83 -17.77 16.53 -7.90
N ASN A 84 -17.72 15.58 -8.84
CA ASN A 84 -17.12 15.73 -10.18
C ASN A 84 -15.73 16.38 -10.11
N ILE A 85 -14.83 15.77 -9.33
CA ILE A 85 -13.45 16.25 -9.16
C ILE A 85 -12.61 15.76 -10.36
N GLU A 86 -12.00 16.70 -11.09
CA GLU A 86 -11.06 16.39 -12.19
C GLU A 86 -9.67 16.04 -11.63
N GLU A 87 -8.90 15.26 -12.40
CA GLU A 87 -7.77 14.45 -11.91
C GLU A 87 -6.38 15.05 -12.14
#